data_AF-A0A6G3XXE2-F1
#
_entry.id   AF-A0A6G3XXE2-F1
#
_cell.length_a   1.000
_cell.length_b   1.000
_cell.length_c   1.000
_cell.angle_alpha   90.00
_cell.angle_beta   90.00
_cell.angle_gamma   90.00
#
_symmetry.space_group_name_H-M   'P 1'
#
loop_
_entity.id
_entity.type
_entity.pdbx_description
1 polymer ?
#
loop_
_entity_poly.entity_id
_entity_poly.type
_entity_poly.pdbx_seq_one_letter_code
_entity_poly.pdbx_strand_id
1 'polypeptide(L)'
;MAVDKRNAVVVDASGVAFETSGLTVEFRWPEIRGVHYRASPDGKALMVAVVHMDGRFYECVVEARPRTRLQEWFPQLARVLGHYRPMG
;
A
#
# COMPACT_ATOMS: atom_id res chain seq x y z
N MET A 1 7.51 -4.55 0.89
CA MET A 1 6.93 -4.60 -0.47
C MET A 1 5.92 -5.73 -0.52
N ALA A 2 4.74 -5.47 -1.07
CA ALA A 2 3.75 -6.48 -1.45
C ALA A 2 3.67 -6.54 -2.97
N VAL A 3 3.63 -7.74 -3.56
CA VAL A 3 3.65 -7.91 -5.01
C VAL A 3 2.93 -9.17 -5.47
N ASP A 4 2.24 -9.06 -6.59
CA ASP A 4 1.65 -10.17 -7.35
C ASP A 4 2.19 -10.16 -8.81
N LYS A 5 1.53 -10.87 -9.73
CA LYS A 5 1.98 -10.98 -11.13
C LYS A 5 1.95 -9.64 -11.90
N ARG A 6 1.10 -8.69 -11.50
CA ARG A 6 0.81 -7.46 -12.23
C ARG A 6 0.87 -6.20 -11.38
N ASN A 7 0.77 -6.34 -10.07
CA ASN A 7 0.63 -5.21 -9.17
C ASN A 7 1.66 -5.28 -8.04
N ALA A 8 2.11 -4.12 -7.59
CA ALA A 8 3.02 -4.01 -6.46
C ALA A 8 2.70 -2.78 -5.61
N VAL A 9 2.96 -2.90 -4.32
CA VAL A 9 2.96 -1.80 -3.36
C VAL A 9 4.31 -1.77 -2.64
N VAL A 10 4.97 -0.63 -2.71
CA VAL A 10 6.19 -0.33 -1.96
C VAL A 10 5.88 0.80 -0.98
N VAL A 11 6.35 0.64 0.26
CA VAL A 11 6.29 1.68 1.29
C VAL A 11 7.66 1.72 1.95
N ASP A 12 8.33 2.85 1.86
CA ASP A 12 9.71 3.03 2.36
C ASP A 12 10.01 4.50 2.72
N ALA A 13 11.29 4.83 2.87
CA ALA A 13 11.73 6.17 3.22
C ALA A 13 11.36 7.26 2.19
N SER A 14 11.15 6.89 0.93
CA SER A 14 10.78 7.82 -0.14
C SER A 14 9.29 8.13 -0.13
N GLY A 15 8.44 7.22 0.34
CA GLY A 15 7.00 7.35 0.35
C GLY A 15 6.27 6.04 0.06
N VAL A 16 5.23 6.12 -0.77
CA VAL A 16 4.43 4.99 -1.24
C VAL A 16 4.48 4.95 -2.77
N ALA A 17 4.70 3.76 -3.34
CA ALA A 17 4.60 3.55 -4.78
C ALA A 17 3.62 2.41 -5.08
N PHE A 18 2.78 2.64 -6.09
CA PHE A 18 1.89 1.65 -6.67
C PHE A 18 2.36 1.32 -8.08
N GLU A 19 2.43 0.03 -8.37
CA GLU A 19 2.51 -0.48 -9.73
C GLU A 19 1.20 -1.23 -10.03
N THR A 20 0.57 -0.92 -11.15
CA THR A 20 -0.67 -1.58 -11.59
C THR A 20 -0.59 -1.86 -13.08
N SER A 21 -0.38 -3.12 -13.43
CA SER A 21 -0.27 -3.59 -14.83
C SER A 21 0.72 -2.77 -15.69
N GLY A 22 1.89 -2.44 -15.12
CA GLY A 22 2.94 -1.69 -15.80
C GLY A 22 2.81 -0.16 -15.73
N LEU A 23 1.79 0.36 -15.06
CA LEU A 23 1.69 1.79 -14.72
C LEU A 23 2.17 2.01 -13.29
N THR A 24 3.13 2.92 -13.13
CA THR A 24 3.68 3.29 -11.82
C THR A 24 3.20 4.67 -11.40
N VAL A 25 2.78 4.79 -10.15
CA VAL A 25 2.49 6.07 -9.50
C VAL A 25 3.24 6.11 -8.17
N GLU A 26 3.95 7.20 -7.93
CA GLU A 26 4.71 7.44 -6.71
C GLU A 26 4.11 8.61 -5.93
N PHE A 27 4.08 8.48 -4.60
CA PHE A 27 3.64 9.51 -3.67
C PHE A 27 4.72 9.70 -2.61
N ARG A 28 5.27 10.90 -2.49
CA ARG A 28 6.22 11.25 -1.45
C ARG A 28 5.49 11.54 -0.15
N TRP A 29 6.15 11.33 0.99
CA TRP A 29 5.54 11.58 2.31
C TRP A 29 4.84 12.95 2.47
N PRO A 30 5.38 14.07 1.97
CA PRO A 30 4.69 15.37 2.05
C PRO A 30 3.39 15.47 1.24
N GLU A 31 3.18 14.58 0.26
CA GLU A 31 2.00 14.51 -0.60
C GLU A 31 0.91 13.61 -0.01
N ILE A 32 1.25 12.81 0.99
CA ILE A 32 0.38 11.80 1.58
C ILE A 32 -0.27 12.37 2.83
N ARG A 33 -1.60 12.51 2.78
CA ARG A 33 -2.41 12.73 3.97
C ARG A 33 -2.47 11.44 4.78
N GLY A 34 -3.03 10.38 4.20
CA GLY A 34 -3.21 9.11 4.89
C GLY A 34 -2.82 7.91 4.04
N VAL A 35 -2.40 6.83 4.69
CA VAL A 35 -2.26 5.51 4.07
C VAL A 35 -3.18 4.55 4.80
N HIS A 36 -4.10 3.93 4.07
CA HIS A 36 -4.99 2.90 4.59
C HIS A 36 -4.65 1.56 3.97
N TYR A 37 -4.79 0.48 4.74
CA TYR A 37 -4.65 -0.85 4.22
C TYR A 37 -5.61 -1.82 4.90
N ARG A 38 -6.10 -2.79 4.14
CA ARG A 38 -6.97 -3.87 4.62
C ARG A 38 -6.86 -5.10 3.75
N ALA A 39 -7.40 -6.21 4.24
CA ALA A 39 -7.58 -7.38 3.40
C ALA A 39 -8.80 -7.14 2.50
N SER A 40 -8.81 -7.74 1.31
CA SER A 40 -10.04 -7.86 0.52
C SER A 40 -11.12 -8.58 1.33
N PRO A 41 -12.42 -8.37 1.03
CA PRO A 41 -13.51 -9.03 1.76
C PRO A 41 -13.39 -10.57 1.82
N ASP A 42 -12.80 -11.19 0.79
CA ASP A 42 -12.57 -12.64 0.72
C ASP A 42 -11.22 -13.11 1.30
N GLY A 43 -10.42 -12.18 1.83
CA GLY A 43 -9.12 -12.44 2.45
C GLY A 43 -8.05 -12.95 1.49
N LYS A 44 -8.18 -12.65 0.19
CA LYS A 44 -7.23 -13.10 -0.85
C LYS A 44 -6.31 -12.03 -1.39
N ALA A 45 -6.51 -10.77 -1.02
CA ALA A 45 -5.67 -9.68 -1.48
C ALA A 45 -5.42 -8.66 -0.37
N LEU A 46 -4.31 -7.95 -0.50
CA LEU A 46 -4.03 -6.74 0.25
C LEU A 46 -4.53 -5.56 -0.58
N MET A 47 -5.40 -4.73 -0.01
CA MET A 47 -5.79 -3.44 -0.57
C MET A 47 -5.01 -2.37 0.18
N VAL A 48 -4.30 -1.51 -0.54
CA VAL A 48 -3.62 -0.34 0.02
C VAL A 48 -4.13 0.89 -0.69
N ALA A 49 -4.29 1.98 0.04
CA ALA A 49 -4.67 3.24 -0.54
C ALA A 49 -3.95 4.43 0.07
N VAL A 50 -3.71 5.42 -0.78
CA VAL A 50 -3.15 6.73 -0.44
C VAL A 50 -4.25 7.77 -0.56
N VAL A 51 -4.49 8.50 0.53
CA VAL A 51 -5.22 9.76 0.52
C VAL A 51 -4.19 10.85 0.29
N HIS A 52 -4.26 11.51 -0.86
CA HIS A 52 -3.37 12.59 -1.23
C HIS A 52 -3.79 13.91 -0.52
N MET A 53 -2.86 14.84 -0.36
CA MET A 53 -3.10 16.11 0.34
C MET A 53 -4.16 16.99 -0.29
N ASP A 54 -4.46 16.82 -1.58
CA ASP A 54 -5.56 17.51 -2.27
C ASP A 54 -6.93 16.81 -2.12
N GLY A 55 -7.00 15.71 -1.36
CA GLY A 55 -8.21 14.95 -1.12
C GLY A 55 -8.50 13.84 -2.13
N ARG A 56 -7.66 13.67 -3.17
CA ARG A 56 -7.78 12.52 -4.08
C ARG A 56 -7.38 11.22 -3.38
N PHE A 57 -7.98 10.13 -3.83
CA PHE A 57 -7.73 8.79 -3.32
C PHE A 57 -7.21 7.89 -4.45
N TYR A 58 -6.16 7.14 -4.15
CA TYR A 58 -5.53 6.20 -5.05
C TYR A 58 -5.47 4.85 -4.35
N GLU A 59 -5.83 3.78 -5.05
CA GLU A 59 -5.77 2.42 -4.51
C GLU A 59 -4.93 1.49 -5.38
N CYS A 60 -4.32 0.50 -4.74
CA CYS A 60 -3.69 -0.63 -5.37
C CYS A 60 -4.07 -1.92 -4.64
N VAL A 61 -4.38 -2.95 -5.40
CA VAL A 61 -4.78 -4.26 -4.88
C VAL A 61 -3.76 -5.30 -5.32
N VAL A 62 -3.18 -6.00 -4.35
CA VAL A 62 -2.17 -7.03 -4.57
C VAL A 62 -2.70 -8.38 -4.10
N GLU A 63 -2.79 -9.35 -5.01
CA GLU A 63 -3.21 -10.71 -4.67
C GLU A 63 -2.21 -11.40 -3.72
N ALA A 64 -2.73 -11.95 -2.63
CA ALA A 64 -1.99 -12.77 -1.68
C ALA A 64 -2.10 -14.25 -2.08
N ARG A 65 -1.18 -14.71 -2.93
CA ARG A 65 -1.01 -16.13 -3.28
C ARG A 65 0.37 -16.62 -2.81
N PRO A 66 0.46 -17.43 -1.74
CA PRO A 66 -0.62 -17.92 -0.86
C PRO A 66 -1.19 -16.83 0.07
N ARG A 67 -2.40 -17.06 0.63
CA ARG A 67 -3.08 -16.11 1.54
C ARG A 67 -2.26 -15.75 2.78
N THR A 68 -1.35 -16.64 3.21
CA THR A 68 -0.44 -16.42 4.34
C THR A 68 0.46 -15.19 4.14
N ARG A 69 0.68 -14.73 2.89
CA ARG A 69 1.39 -13.46 2.62
C ARG A 69 0.77 -12.25 3.33
N LEU A 70 -0.54 -12.25 3.59
CA LEU A 70 -1.17 -11.17 4.36
C LEU A 70 -0.60 -11.08 5.79
N GLN A 71 -0.27 -12.22 6.40
CA GLN A 71 0.31 -12.28 7.75
C GLN A 71 1.72 -11.69 7.78
N GLU A 72 2.44 -11.73 6.66
CA GLU A 72 3.77 -11.13 6.52
C GLU A 72 3.69 -9.63 6.21
N TRP A 73 2.80 -9.24 5.28
CA TRP A 73 2.70 -7.87 4.81
C TRP A 73 2.11 -6.91 5.84
N PHE A 74 1.10 -7.34 6.62
CA PHE A 74 0.43 -6.46 7.57
C PHE A 74 1.36 -5.92 8.67
N PRO A 75 2.16 -6.76 9.36
CA PRO A 75 3.12 -6.27 10.35
C PRO A 75 4.22 -5.38 9.74
N GLN A 76 4.64 -5.66 8.50
CA GLN A 76 5.63 -4.83 7.81
C GLN A 76 5.07 -3.44 7.51
N LEU A 77 3.85 -3.36 6.99
CA LEU A 77 3.16 -2.10 6.74
C LEU A 77 2.93 -1.33 8.04
N ALA A 78 2.43 -1.99 9.09
CA ALA A 78 2.22 -1.37 10.39
C ALA A 78 3.52 -0.75 10.94
N ARG A 79 4.64 -1.47 10.82
CA ARG A 79 5.96 -0.99 11.26
C ARG A 79 6.41 0.26 10.50
N VAL A 80 6.37 0.22 9.17
CA VAL A 80 6.85 1.31 8.33
C VAL A 80 5.96 2.55 8.47
N LEU A 81 4.64 2.37 8.44
CA LEU A 81 3.68 3.47 8.62
C LEU A 81 3.73 4.06 10.02
N GLY A 82 4.00 3.24 11.05
CA GLY A 82 4.23 3.73 12.41
C GLY A 82 5.50 4.58 12.56
N HIS A 83 6.50 4.37 11.71
CA HIS A 83 7.74 5.16 11.70
C HIS A 83 7.57 6.49 10.97
N TYR A 84 7.03 6.47 9.75
CA TYR A 84 6.92 7.69 8.91
C TYR A 84 5.69 8.54 9.20
N ARG A 85 4.69 7.99 9.91
CA ARG A 85 3.51 8.71 10.42
C ARG A 85 2.87 9.65 9.39
N PRO A 86 2.30 9.12 8.28
CA PRO A 86 1.42 9.94 7.43
C PRO A 86 0.34 10.59 8.31
N MET A 87 0.10 11.89 8.11
CA MET A 87 -0.73 12.69 9.01
C MET A 87 -2.19 12.21 8.99
N GLY A 88 -2.59 11.48 10.03
CA GLY A 88 -3.96 10.99 10.22
C GLY A 88 -5.03 12.08 10.17
#